data_AF-A0A355RFN3-F1
#
_entry.id   AF-A0A355RFN3-F1
#
_cell.length_a   1.000
_cell.length_b   1.000
_cell.length_c   1.000
_cell.angle_alpha   90.00
_cell.angle_beta   90.00
_cell.angle_gamma   90.00
#
_symmetry.space_group_name_H-M   'P 1'
#
loop_
_entity.id
_entity.type
_entity.pdbx_description
1 polymer ?
#
loop_
_entity_poly.entity_id
_entity_poly.type
_entity_poly.pdbx_seq_one_letter_code
_entity_poly.pdbx_strand_id
1 'polypeptide(L)'
;MAIAQSDKPHIPVLIEQILSQIAPVSGRWLDGTFGAGGYTRALLEAGAEKVFAVDRDPAVFDMPRAWPAALQTRLEFIPGLFSKLDDYAQELDGIVLDLGVSSMQLDQAERGFSFMRDGPLDMRMSKSGPSAADLVNGLPEGDIANLLYLYGEERASRRIAKSIVQRRSDAVFKTTLDLAQLIEKALPRSKPGQSHAATRSFQALRIAVNNEYGELFAGLLAGERALRAGGLFCVVSFHSIEDRMVKRFFQMRAGRAGSNNRYAPHTR
;
A
#
# COMPACT_ATOMS: atom_id res chain seq x y z
N MET A 1 21.82 25.21 10.14
CA MET A 1 20.49 25.58 10.71
C MET A 1 19.68 24.31 10.78
N ALA A 2 19.34 23.86 11.99
CA ALA A 2 18.51 22.69 12.21
C ALA A 2 17.08 23.02 11.76
N ILE A 3 16.56 22.28 10.79
CA ILE A 3 15.16 22.33 10.41
C ILE A 3 14.41 21.57 11.49
N ALA A 4 13.58 22.28 12.27
CA ALA A 4 12.67 21.67 13.22
C ALA A 4 11.74 20.70 12.46
N GLN A 5 11.75 19.43 12.85
CA GLN A 5 10.75 18.46 12.42
C GLN A 5 9.38 18.94 12.93
N SER A 6 8.43 19.13 12.02
CA SER A 6 7.05 19.45 12.38
C SER A 6 6.35 18.20 12.90
N ASP A 7 5.96 18.18 14.17
CA ASP A 7 5.11 17.16 14.82
C ASP A 7 3.64 17.18 14.33
N LYS A 8 3.37 17.55 13.07
CA LYS A 8 2.03 17.44 12.51
C LYS A 8 1.85 16.03 11.95
N PRO A 9 0.80 15.29 12.36
CA PRO A 9 0.45 14.04 11.69
C PRO A 9 0.29 14.31 10.19
N HIS A 10 0.87 13.43 9.37
CA HIS A 10 0.79 13.52 7.92
C HIS A 10 -0.69 13.56 7.49
N ILE A 11 -1.07 14.58 6.71
CA ILE A 11 -2.40 14.68 6.10
C ILE A 11 -2.38 13.78 4.86
N PRO A 12 -3.26 12.75 4.75
CA PRO A 12 -3.27 11.90 3.57
C PRO A 12 -3.48 12.68 2.28
N VAL A 13 -2.80 12.23 1.23
CA VAL A 13 -2.69 12.92 -0.05
C VAL A 13 -4.04 12.83 -0.77
N LEU A 14 -4.55 13.95 -1.31
CA LEU A 14 -5.80 14.01 -2.10
C LEU A 14 -7.14 13.87 -1.35
N ILE A 15 -7.18 13.93 0.00
CA ILE A 15 -8.46 13.90 0.74
C ILE A 15 -9.43 14.98 0.23
N GLU A 16 -9.01 16.24 0.18
CA GLU A 16 -9.87 17.36 -0.23
C GLU A 16 -10.33 17.23 -1.68
N GLN A 17 -9.43 16.78 -2.57
CA GLN A 17 -9.73 16.57 -3.98
C GLN A 17 -10.74 15.43 -4.18
N ILE A 18 -10.63 14.35 -3.40
CA ILE A 18 -11.62 13.27 -3.42
C ILE A 18 -12.95 13.78 -2.89
N LEU A 19 -12.98 14.37 -1.69
CA LEU A 19 -14.20 14.88 -1.06
C LEU A 19 -14.96 15.85 -1.98
N SER A 20 -14.26 16.76 -2.65
CA SER A 20 -14.88 17.70 -3.59
C SER A 20 -15.50 17.03 -4.83
N GLN A 21 -14.95 15.90 -5.29
CA GLN A 21 -15.52 15.14 -6.41
C GLN A 21 -16.69 14.25 -6.01
N ILE A 22 -16.70 13.75 -4.78
CA ILE A 22 -17.75 12.85 -4.28
C ILE A 22 -18.89 13.57 -3.55
N ALA A 23 -18.80 14.89 -3.40
CA ALA A 23 -19.82 15.67 -2.70
C ALA A 23 -21.16 15.68 -3.47
N PRO A 24 -22.31 15.66 -2.78
CA PRO A 24 -22.45 15.54 -1.32
C PRO A 24 -22.18 14.11 -0.82
N VAL A 25 -21.38 13.99 0.26
CA VAL A 25 -21.12 12.70 0.91
C VAL A 25 -22.33 12.29 1.75
N SER A 26 -22.82 11.08 1.55
CA SER A 26 -23.95 10.50 2.29
C SER A 26 -23.85 8.97 2.32
N GLY A 27 -24.69 8.33 3.12
CA GLY A 27 -24.81 6.87 3.16
C GLY A 27 -23.61 6.15 3.78
N ARG A 28 -23.36 4.93 3.31
CA ARG A 28 -22.42 3.95 3.87
C ARG A 28 -21.15 3.88 3.05
N TRP A 29 -20.03 4.14 3.70
CA TRP A 29 -18.70 4.14 3.07
C TRP A 29 -17.79 3.09 3.68
N LEU A 30 -16.81 2.63 2.91
CA LEU A 30 -15.72 1.81 3.41
C LEU A 30 -14.37 2.45 3.12
N ASP A 31 -13.56 2.63 4.15
CA ASP A 31 -12.15 3.01 4.07
C ASP A 31 -11.33 1.74 4.26
N GLY A 32 -10.76 1.21 3.18
CA GLY A 32 -10.05 -0.08 3.20
C GLY A 32 -8.61 0.01 3.73
N THR A 33 -8.14 1.22 4.05
CA THR A 33 -6.75 1.51 4.38
C THR A 33 -6.73 2.57 5.47
N PHE A 34 -7.42 2.29 6.57
CA PHE A 34 -7.69 3.26 7.63
C PHE A 34 -6.43 4.06 8.03
N GLY A 35 -5.30 3.38 8.28
CA GLY A 35 -4.05 4.03 8.66
C GLY A 35 -4.23 4.88 9.92
N ALA A 36 -4.01 6.19 9.80
CA ALA A 36 -4.25 7.14 10.90
C ALA A 36 -5.72 7.63 10.98
N GLY A 37 -6.58 7.15 10.08
CA GLY A 37 -8.01 7.44 9.99
C GLY A 37 -8.36 8.77 9.31
N GLY A 38 -7.45 9.32 8.51
CA GLY A 38 -7.66 10.61 7.83
C GLY A 38 -8.86 10.59 6.88
N TYR A 39 -8.95 9.58 6.00
CA TYR A 39 -10.10 9.41 5.09
C TYR A 39 -11.38 9.11 5.83
N THR A 40 -11.36 8.11 6.72
CA THR A 40 -12.50 7.76 7.59
C THR A 40 -13.08 8.99 8.29
N ARG A 41 -12.23 9.79 8.95
CA ARG A 41 -12.68 11.00 9.66
C ARG A 41 -13.26 12.01 8.69
N ALA A 42 -12.59 12.27 7.58
CA ALA A 42 -13.02 13.25 6.59
C ALA A 42 -14.38 12.86 5.96
N LEU A 43 -14.62 11.56 5.69
CA LEU A 43 -15.91 11.05 5.21
C LEU A 43 -17.03 11.24 6.26
N LEU A 44 -16.76 10.90 7.52
CA LEU A 44 -17.73 11.07 8.61
C LEU A 44 -18.07 12.54 8.87
N GLU A 45 -17.09 13.44 8.77
CA GLU A 45 -17.27 14.88 8.90
C GLU A 45 -18.00 15.48 7.69
N ALA A 46 -17.80 14.93 6.49
CA ALA A 46 -18.45 15.38 5.25
C ALA A 46 -19.92 14.94 5.10
N GLY A 47 -20.39 13.98 5.92
CA GLY A 47 -21.81 13.58 5.95
C GLY A 47 -22.07 12.08 5.78
N ALA A 48 -21.05 11.23 5.73
CA ALA A 48 -21.27 9.78 5.75
C ALA A 48 -22.06 9.36 7.01
N GLU A 49 -23.07 8.52 6.81
CA GLU A 49 -23.92 8.00 7.88
C GLU A 49 -23.20 6.90 8.65
N LYS A 50 -22.41 6.08 7.94
CA LYS A 50 -21.59 5.01 8.49
C LYS A 50 -20.30 4.87 7.69
N VAL A 51 -19.17 4.68 8.37
CA VAL A 51 -17.91 4.29 7.74
C VAL A 51 -17.42 2.97 8.35
N PHE A 52 -17.15 2.00 7.48
CA PHE A 52 -16.43 0.76 7.81
C PHE A 52 -14.95 1.01 7.55
N ALA A 53 -14.13 1.01 8.60
CA ALA A 53 -12.70 1.26 8.52
C ALA A 53 -11.93 -0.05 8.67
N VAL A 54 -11.19 -0.45 7.65
CA VAL A 54 -10.42 -1.69 7.61
C VAL A 54 -8.93 -1.37 7.69
N ASP A 55 -8.22 -2.07 8.57
CA ASP A 55 -6.75 -2.11 8.54
C ASP A 55 -6.23 -3.45 9.03
N ARG A 56 -5.07 -3.85 8.51
CA ARG A 56 -4.35 -5.05 8.94
C ARG A 56 -3.31 -4.76 10.00
N ASP A 57 -2.91 -3.50 10.17
CA ASP A 57 -1.84 -3.12 11.10
C ASP A 57 -2.39 -2.98 12.52
N PRO A 58 -1.98 -3.86 13.46
CA PRO A 58 -2.48 -3.78 14.83
C PRO A 58 -2.11 -2.47 15.56
N ALA A 59 -1.15 -1.69 15.04
CA ALA A 59 -0.77 -0.41 15.62
C ALA A 59 -1.90 0.64 15.57
N VAL A 60 -2.92 0.46 14.72
CA VAL A 60 -3.99 1.46 14.53
C VAL A 60 -5.31 1.07 15.18
N PHE A 61 -5.41 -0.14 15.75
CA PHE A 61 -6.69 -0.71 16.21
C PHE A 61 -7.35 0.06 17.36
N ASP A 62 -6.54 0.67 18.23
CA ASP A 62 -7.05 1.45 19.36
C ASP A 62 -7.21 2.95 19.05
N MET A 63 -6.78 3.43 17.88
CA MET A 63 -6.88 4.85 17.52
C MET A 63 -8.32 5.38 17.55
N PRO A 64 -9.34 4.66 17.05
CA PRO A 64 -10.72 5.12 17.12
C PRO A 64 -11.23 5.42 18.53
N ARG A 65 -10.66 4.79 19.58
CA ARG A 65 -11.11 4.98 20.96
C ARG A 65 -10.91 6.41 21.46
N ALA A 66 -9.92 7.11 20.90
CA ALA A 66 -9.63 8.49 21.25
C ALA A 66 -10.49 9.51 20.50
N TRP A 67 -11.34 9.07 19.56
CA TRP A 67 -12.14 9.98 18.73
C TRP A 67 -13.36 10.52 19.48
N PRO A 68 -13.98 11.62 19.04
CA PRO A 68 -15.26 12.08 19.61
C PRO A 68 -16.35 11.02 19.50
N ALA A 69 -17.20 10.90 20.53
CA ALA A 69 -18.28 9.90 20.57
C ALA A 69 -19.20 9.97 19.33
N ALA A 70 -19.47 11.17 18.81
CA ALA A 70 -20.30 11.37 17.61
C ALA A 70 -19.70 10.79 16.32
N LEU A 71 -18.37 10.61 16.26
CA LEU A 71 -17.70 9.89 15.17
C LEU A 71 -17.70 8.38 15.45
N GLN A 72 -17.43 7.99 16.70
CA GLN A 72 -17.37 6.58 17.10
C GLN A 72 -18.68 5.84 16.82
N THR A 73 -19.84 6.45 17.07
CA THR A 73 -21.15 5.81 16.83
C THR A 73 -21.42 5.50 15.35
N ARG A 74 -20.78 6.23 14.44
CA ARG A 74 -20.90 6.09 12.98
C ARG A 74 -19.71 5.32 12.37
N LEU A 75 -18.75 4.93 13.19
CA LEU A 75 -17.59 4.16 12.77
C LEU A 75 -17.80 2.67 13.09
N GLU A 76 -17.29 1.81 12.24
CA GLU A 76 -17.06 0.40 12.54
C GLU A 76 -15.65 0.05 12.13
N PHE A 77 -14.79 -0.22 13.11
CA PHE A 77 -13.40 -0.58 12.85
C PHE A 77 -13.26 -2.10 12.75
N ILE A 78 -12.62 -2.57 11.69
CA ILE A 78 -12.49 -3.98 11.33
C ILE A 78 -11.00 -4.32 11.15
N PRO A 79 -10.41 -5.08 12.09
CA PRO A 79 -9.11 -5.72 11.87
C PRO A 79 -9.20 -6.70 10.69
N GLY A 80 -8.57 -6.37 9.58
CA GLY A 80 -8.75 -7.18 8.37
C GLY A 80 -7.95 -6.72 7.16
N LEU A 81 -8.06 -7.51 6.10
CA LEU A 81 -7.54 -7.18 4.78
C LEU A 81 -8.63 -6.56 3.93
N PHE A 82 -8.33 -5.49 3.20
CA PHE A 82 -9.28 -4.89 2.25
C PHE A 82 -9.57 -5.80 1.05
N SER A 83 -8.76 -6.83 0.80
CA SER A 83 -9.07 -7.88 -0.19
C SER A 83 -10.35 -8.65 0.09
N LYS A 84 -10.88 -8.53 1.32
CA LYS A 84 -12.12 -9.14 1.80
C LYS A 84 -13.17 -8.12 2.17
N LEU A 85 -13.09 -6.90 1.64
CA LEU A 85 -13.96 -5.81 2.06
C LEU A 85 -15.45 -6.10 1.86
N ASP A 86 -15.79 -7.00 0.94
CA ASP A 86 -17.14 -7.45 0.65
C ASP A 86 -17.69 -8.42 1.71
N ASP A 87 -16.83 -9.09 2.47
CA ASP A 87 -17.26 -9.88 3.64
C ASP A 87 -17.71 -8.96 4.79
N TYR A 88 -17.19 -7.72 4.84
CA TYR A 88 -17.46 -6.80 5.95
C TYR A 88 -18.66 -5.90 5.69
N ALA A 89 -18.86 -5.45 4.45
CA ALA A 89 -19.99 -4.61 4.11
C ALA A 89 -20.41 -4.77 2.65
N GLN A 90 -21.70 -4.63 2.42
CA GLN A 90 -22.38 -4.71 1.13
C GLN A 90 -23.28 -3.49 0.93
N GLU A 91 -23.68 -3.23 -0.32
CA GLU A 91 -24.52 -2.08 -0.71
C GLU A 91 -23.90 -0.75 -0.28
N LEU A 92 -22.59 -0.58 -0.52
CA LEU A 92 -21.85 0.63 -0.15
C LEU A 92 -22.07 1.76 -1.17
N ASP A 93 -22.26 2.97 -0.65
CA ASP A 93 -22.30 4.22 -1.41
C ASP A 93 -20.92 4.63 -1.92
N GLY A 94 -19.86 4.24 -1.21
CA GLY A 94 -18.52 4.42 -1.70
C GLY A 94 -17.44 3.65 -0.96
N ILE A 95 -16.31 3.49 -1.64
CA ILE A 95 -15.10 2.84 -1.13
C ILE A 95 -13.92 3.76 -1.40
N VAL A 96 -13.02 3.90 -0.43
CA VAL A 96 -11.71 4.53 -0.61
C VAL A 96 -10.59 3.56 -0.25
N LEU A 97 -9.59 3.48 -1.12
CA LEU A 97 -8.33 2.77 -0.88
C LEU A 97 -7.16 3.75 -1.09
N ASP A 98 -6.44 4.05 -0.03
CA ASP A 98 -5.18 4.81 -0.01
C ASP A 98 -4.01 3.83 0.11
N LEU A 99 -3.46 3.44 -1.05
CA LEU A 99 -2.51 2.32 -1.13
C LEU A 99 -1.15 2.68 -0.56
N GLY A 100 -0.30 1.69 -0.32
CA GLY A 100 1.07 1.91 0.13
C GLY A 100 1.20 1.97 1.66
N VAL A 101 2.16 2.77 2.13
CA VAL A 101 2.56 2.83 3.54
C VAL A 101 2.13 4.13 4.18
N SER A 102 1.67 4.06 5.42
CA SER A 102 1.41 5.26 6.21
C SER A 102 2.72 5.91 6.66
N SER A 103 2.70 7.22 6.91
CA SER A 103 3.86 7.92 7.49
C SER A 103 4.29 7.28 8.80
N MET A 104 3.33 6.84 9.62
CA MET A 104 3.59 6.16 10.89
C MET A 104 4.47 4.92 10.73
N GLN A 105 4.29 4.15 9.65
CA GLN A 105 5.12 2.99 9.35
C GLN A 105 6.53 3.37 8.91
N LEU A 106 6.69 4.51 8.23
CA LEU A 106 7.99 5.01 7.77
C LEU A 106 8.78 5.72 8.89
N ASP A 107 8.10 6.38 9.81
CA ASP A 107 8.69 7.18 10.89
C ASP A 107 9.21 6.30 12.04
N GLN A 108 8.58 5.14 12.25
CA GLN A 108 8.94 4.12 13.24
C GLN A 108 10.05 3.21 12.70
N ALA A 109 11.29 3.47 13.09
CA ALA A 109 12.45 2.71 12.63
C ALA A 109 12.34 1.20 12.97
N GLU A 110 11.75 0.87 14.12
CA GLU A 110 11.50 -0.49 14.60
C GLU A 110 10.61 -1.33 13.68
N ARG A 111 9.84 -0.69 12.79
CA ARG A 111 8.99 -1.36 11.79
C ARG A 111 9.77 -1.81 10.55
N GLY A 112 10.95 -1.24 10.30
CA GLY A 112 11.83 -1.68 9.22
C GLY A 112 11.42 -1.28 7.80
N PHE A 113 10.47 -0.36 7.63
CA PHE A 113 10.05 0.11 6.30
C PHE A 113 11.03 1.10 5.67
N SER A 114 11.83 1.78 6.48
CA SER A 114 12.80 2.79 6.05
C SER A 114 14.23 2.34 6.31
N PHE A 115 15.12 2.71 5.40
CA PHE A 115 16.58 2.62 5.56
C PHE A 115 17.21 3.97 5.88
N MET A 116 16.41 5.02 6.13
CA MET A 116 16.95 6.32 6.57
C MET A 116 17.31 6.30 8.06
N ARG A 117 16.68 5.39 8.83
CA ARG A 117 16.97 5.11 10.24
C ARG A 117 17.14 3.60 10.36
N ASP A 118 18.13 3.15 11.13
CA ASP A 118 18.35 1.72 11.33
C ASP A 118 17.26 1.11 12.19
N GLY A 119 16.86 -0.10 11.85
CA GLY A 119 15.89 -0.88 12.60
C GLY A 119 15.86 -2.32 12.10
N PRO A 120 15.06 -3.20 12.74
CA PRO A 120 14.90 -4.58 12.30
C PRO A 120 14.44 -4.64 10.85
N LEU A 121 14.99 -5.58 10.07
CA LEU A 121 14.56 -5.81 8.70
C LEU A 121 13.23 -6.59 8.69
N ASP A 122 12.14 -5.92 9.06
CA ASP A 122 10.82 -6.53 9.26
C ASP A 122 9.87 -6.28 8.07
N MET A 123 9.40 -5.04 7.89
CA MET A 123 8.46 -4.61 6.85
C MET A 123 7.06 -5.22 6.90
N ARG A 124 6.67 -6.00 7.92
CA ARG A 124 5.30 -6.54 8.00
C ARG A 124 4.33 -5.46 8.50
N MET A 125 3.24 -5.28 7.76
CA MET A 125 2.13 -4.43 8.22
C MET A 125 1.32 -5.12 9.32
N SER A 126 0.94 -6.39 9.11
CA SER A 126 0.10 -7.15 10.05
C SER A 126 0.84 -7.78 11.23
N LYS A 127 2.17 -7.65 11.29
CA LYS A 127 3.06 -8.36 12.23
C LYS A 127 2.95 -9.90 12.17
N SER A 128 2.45 -10.44 11.08
CA SER A 128 2.30 -11.89 10.84
C SER A 128 2.99 -12.32 9.55
N GLY A 129 3.36 -13.59 9.44
CA GLY A 129 4.03 -14.13 8.26
C GLY A 129 5.53 -13.83 8.20
N PRO A 130 6.20 -14.16 7.07
CA PRO A 130 7.63 -13.96 6.90
C PRO A 130 7.98 -12.47 6.83
N SER A 131 9.04 -12.09 7.53
CA SER A 131 9.64 -10.75 7.49
C SER A 131 10.52 -10.54 6.25
N ALA A 132 10.92 -9.31 5.97
CA ALA A 132 11.90 -9.00 4.95
C ALA A 132 13.25 -9.71 5.22
N ALA A 133 13.65 -9.84 6.49
CA ALA A 133 14.81 -10.64 6.90
C ALA A 133 14.65 -12.10 6.50
N ASP A 134 13.48 -12.70 6.71
CA ASP A 134 13.21 -14.08 6.33
C ASP A 134 13.32 -14.27 4.81
N LEU A 135 12.80 -13.31 4.03
CA LEU A 135 12.90 -13.36 2.57
C LEU A 135 14.36 -13.28 2.10
N VAL A 136 15.11 -12.26 2.53
CA VAL A 136 16.49 -12.07 2.05
C VAL A 136 17.45 -13.13 2.56
N ASN A 137 17.20 -13.73 3.72
CA ASN A 137 18.04 -14.78 4.28
C ASN A 137 17.63 -16.19 3.82
N GLY A 138 16.37 -16.41 3.47
CA GLY A 138 15.82 -17.74 3.18
C GLY A 138 15.61 -18.05 1.69
N LEU A 139 15.25 -17.06 0.86
CA LEU A 139 14.90 -17.33 -0.54
C LEU A 139 16.13 -17.71 -1.39
N PRO A 140 15.97 -18.60 -2.40
CA PRO A 140 16.99 -18.82 -3.44
C PRO A 140 17.37 -17.52 -4.17
N GLU A 141 18.59 -17.46 -4.74
CA GLU A 141 19.07 -16.28 -5.49
C GLU A 141 18.10 -15.87 -6.61
N GLY A 142 17.61 -16.85 -7.38
CA GLY A 142 16.67 -16.62 -8.47
C GLY A 142 15.38 -15.96 -8.01
N ASP A 143 14.86 -16.37 -6.86
CA ASP A 143 13.60 -15.84 -6.32
C ASP A 143 13.78 -14.42 -5.78
N ILE A 144 14.93 -14.13 -5.14
CA ILE A 144 15.28 -12.74 -4.75
C ILE A 144 15.39 -11.86 -6.01
N ALA A 145 16.08 -12.33 -7.05
CA ALA A 145 16.23 -11.57 -8.30
C ALA A 145 14.86 -11.32 -8.97
N ASN A 146 13.99 -12.32 -9.00
CA ASN A 146 12.65 -12.19 -9.56
C ASN A 146 11.80 -11.20 -8.78
N LEU A 147 11.81 -11.30 -7.44
CA LEU A 147 11.10 -10.38 -6.55
C LEU A 147 11.55 -8.94 -6.78
N LEU A 148 12.86 -8.67 -6.75
CA LEU A 148 13.42 -7.33 -6.97
C LEU A 148 13.05 -6.77 -8.35
N TYR A 149 13.07 -7.62 -9.37
CA TYR A 149 12.72 -7.23 -10.74
C TYR A 149 11.23 -6.91 -10.89
N LEU A 150 10.36 -7.83 -10.47
CA LEU A 150 8.92 -7.76 -10.69
C LEU A 150 8.26 -6.67 -9.85
N TYR A 151 8.68 -6.51 -8.59
CA TYR A 151 8.03 -5.59 -7.66
C TYR A 151 8.78 -4.24 -7.53
N GLY A 152 10.10 -4.23 -7.71
CA GLY A 152 10.90 -3.00 -7.60
C GLY A 152 11.26 -2.34 -8.93
N GLU A 153 10.93 -2.98 -10.06
CA GLU A 153 11.44 -2.61 -11.39
C GLU A 153 13.00 -2.45 -11.37
N GLU A 154 13.69 -3.26 -10.55
CA GLU A 154 15.13 -3.18 -10.33
C GLU A 154 15.91 -3.86 -11.45
N ARG A 155 16.62 -3.07 -12.26
CA ARG A 155 17.36 -3.56 -13.44
C ARG A 155 18.60 -4.36 -13.04
N ALA A 156 19.19 -4.05 -11.89
CA ALA A 156 20.33 -4.76 -11.35
C ALA A 156 19.91 -5.91 -10.40
N SER A 157 18.66 -6.37 -10.48
CA SER A 157 18.08 -7.38 -9.57
C SER A 157 18.96 -8.61 -9.39
N ARG A 158 19.45 -9.20 -10.48
CA ARG A 158 20.35 -10.37 -10.45
C ARG A 158 21.67 -10.09 -9.73
N ARG A 159 22.24 -8.90 -9.93
CA ARG A 159 23.49 -8.50 -9.27
C ARG A 159 23.27 -8.34 -7.77
N ILE A 160 22.21 -7.63 -7.38
CA ILE A 160 21.85 -7.41 -5.97
C ILE A 160 21.57 -8.75 -5.29
N ALA A 161 20.76 -9.62 -5.92
CA ALA A 161 20.44 -10.94 -5.40
C ALA A 161 21.69 -11.79 -5.16
N LYS A 162 22.60 -11.83 -6.13
CA LYS A 162 23.90 -12.51 -5.97
C LYS A 162 24.69 -11.95 -4.79
N SER A 163 24.78 -10.63 -4.65
CA SER A 163 25.46 -10.00 -3.51
C SER A 163 24.80 -10.32 -2.17
N ILE A 164 23.47 -10.38 -2.10
CA ILE A 164 22.73 -10.77 -0.89
C ILE A 164 23.06 -12.21 -0.51
N VAL A 165 22.97 -13.15 -1.47
CA VAL A 165 23.23 -14.57 -1.22
C VAL A 165 24.68 -14.83 -0.84
N GLN A 166 25.62 -14.15 -1.50
CA GLN A 166 27.04 -14.26 -1.17
C GLN A 166 27.33 -13.71 0.23
N ARG A 167 26.79 -12.54 0.60
CA ARG A 167 27.07 -11.96 1.90
C ARG A 167 26.41 -12.76 3.03
N ARG A 168 25.18 -13.26 2.83
CA ARG A 168 24.45 -13.95 3.90
C ARG A 168 25.07 -15.28 4.32
N SER A 169 25.96 -15.88 3.52
CA SER A 169 26.72 -17.07 3.93
C SER A 169 27.67 -16.77 5.09
N ASP A 170 28.13 -15.52 5.19
CA ASP A 170 29.07 -15.08 6.23
C ASP A 170 28.31 -14.51 7.44
N ALA A 171 27.31 -13.66 7.18
CA ALA A 171 26.48 -13.06 8.22
C ALA A 171 25.06 -12.78 7.70
N VAL A 172 24.04 -13.21 8.44
CA VAL A 172 22.63 -12.97 8.09
C VAL A 172 22.27 -11.48 8.18
N PHE A 173 21.32 -11.02 7.36
CA PHE A 173 20.78 -9.65 7.43
C PHE A 173 19.79 -9.54 8.58
N LYS A 174 20.02 -8.57 9.48
CA LYS A 174 19.13 -8.32 10.62
C LYS A 174 18.51 -6.93 10.60
N THR A 175 19.18 -5.96 9.99
CA THR A 175 18.77 -4.56 10.03
C THR A 175 18.65 -3.92 8.65
N THR A 176 17.90 -2.82 8.59
CA THR A 176 17.65 -2.10 7.33
C THR A 176 18.91 -1.43 6.79
N LEU A 177 19.74 -0.79 7.63
CA LEU A 177 20.97 -0.16 7.13
C LEU A 177 21.97 -1.18 6.59
N ASP A 178 22.06 -2.33 7.23
CA ASP A 178 22.96 -3.40 6.82
C ASP A 178 22.64 -3.89 5.39
N LEU A 179 21.35 -4.14 5.10
CA LEU A 179 20.93 -4.47 3.74
C LEU A 179 21.12 -3.31 2.76
N ALA A 180 20.79 -2.08 3.16
CA ALA A 180 20.92 -0.90 2.31
C ALA A 180 22.38 -0.65 1.89
N GLN A 181 23.33 -0.77 2.82
CA GLN A 181 24.76 -0.62 2.56
C GLN A 181 25.29 -1.67 1.58
N LEU A 182 24.81 -2.91 1.66
CA LEU A 182 25.16 -3.94 0.68
C LEU A 182 24.65 -3.56 -0.72
N ILE A 183 23.38 -3.14 -0.83
CA ILE A 183 22.78 -2.75 -2.10
C ILE A 183 23.52 -1.56 -2.72
N GLU A 184 23.87 -0.56 -1.92
CA GLU A 184 24.69 0.58 -2.37
C GLU A 184 26.04 0.14 -2.93
N LYS A 185 26.74 -0.78 -2.25
CA LYS A 185 28.04 -1.31 -2.71
C LYS A 185 27.91 -2.16 -3.99
N ALA A 186 26.76 -2.80 -4.20
CA ALA A 186 26.50 -3.62 -5.38
C ALA A 186 26.17 -2.78 -6.63
N LEU A 187 25.87 -1.49 -6.48
CA LEU A 187 25.43 -0.62 -7.55
C LEU A 187 26.46 0.48 -7.88
N PRO A 188 26.46 1.00 -9.13
CA PRO A 188 27.23 2.20 -9.44
C PRO A 188 26.81 3.37 -8.55
N ARG A 189 27.75 4.27 -8.27
CA ARG A 189 27.49 5.48 -7.49
C ARG A 189 26.31 6.26 -8.08
N SER A 190 25.32 6.57 -7.25
CA SER A 190 24.16 7.37 -7.65
C SER A 190 24.59 8.75 -8.14
N LYS A 191 23.94 9.22 -9.21
CA LYS A 191 24.14 10.59 -9.72
C LYS A 191 23.35 11.59 -8.84
N PRO A 192 23.78 12.87 -8.76
CA PRO A 192 23.00 13.90 -8.09
C PRO A 192 21.56 13.94 -8.61
N GLY A 193 20.59 14.01 -7.69
CA GLY A 193 19.15 14.05 -8.00
C GLY A 193 18.49 12.69 -8.25
N GLN A 194 19.23 11.58 -8.20
CA GLN A 194 18.63 10.24 -8.24
C GLN A 194 18.13 9.81 -6.85
N SER A 195 17.08 9.00 -6.82
CA SER A 195 16.65 8.31 -5.61
C SER A 195 17.77 7.44 -5.05
N HIS A 196 17.68 7.16 -3.75
CA HIS A 196 18.63 6.27 -3.09
C HIS A 196 18.69 4.90 -3.77
N ALA A 197 19.89 4.30 -3.81
CA ALA A 197 20.14 3.03 -4.50
C ALA A 197 19.27 1.89 -3.95
N ALA A 198 18.99 1.88 -2.65
CA ALA A 198 18.18 0.87 -1.99
C ALA A 198 16.67 1.03 -2.17
N THR A 199 16.17 2.19 -2.65
CA THR A 199 14.72 2.51 -2.67
C THR A 199 13.90 1.44 -3.37
N ARG A 200 14.31 1.01 -4.57
CA ARG A 200 13.58 0.01 -5.36
C ARG A 200 13.58 -1.37 -4.72
N SER A 201 14.70 -1.75 -4.12
CA SER A 201 14.83 -3.05 -3.45
C SER A 201 13.97 -3.12 -2.19
N PHE A 202 13.94 -2.04 -1.40
CA PHE A 202 13.08 -1.94 -0.22
C PHE A 202 11.60 -1.90 -0.58
N GLN A 203 11.23 -1.18 -1.64
CA GLN A 203 9.88 -1.23 -2.19
C GLN A 203 9.50 -2.66 -2.60
N ALA A 204 10.36 -3.37 -3.32
CA ALA A 204 10.10 -4.73 -3.76
C ALA A 204 9.91 -5.71 -2.61
N LEU A 205 10.76 -5.63 -1.58
CA LEU A 205 10.66 -6.43 -0.37
C LEU A 205 9.35 -6.15 0.38
N ARG A 206 8.99 -4.87 0.52
CA ARG A 206 7.74 -4.46 1.16
C ARG A 206 6.53 -5.07 0.45
N ILE A 207 6.47 -4.94 -0.86
CA ILE A 207 5.40 -5.50 -1.70
C ILE A 207 5.30 -7.01 -1.51
N ALA A 208 6.44 -7.71 -1.52
CA ALA A 208 6.48 -9.16 -1.37
C ALA A 208 6.03 -9.63 0.02
N VAL A 209 6.57 -9.03 1.09
CA VAL A 209 6.24 -9.35 2.48
C VAL A 209 4.74 -9.21 2.73
N ASN A 210 4.14 -8.20 2.11
CA ASN A 210 2.77 -7.81 2.39
C ASN A 210 1.77 -8.23 1.31
N ASN A 211 2.19 -8.99 0.31
CA ASN A 211 1.39 -9.40 -0.86
C ASN A 211 0.62 -8.22 -1.50
N GLU A 212 1.21 -7.02 -1.56
CA GLU A 212 0.46 -5.78 -1.84
C GLU A 212 -0.30 -5.82 -3.18
N TYR A 213 0.28 -6.43 -4.21
CA TYR A 213 -0.37 -6.54 -5.51
C TYR A 213 -1.48 -7.58 -5.54
N GLY A 214 -1.30 -8.70 -4.83
CA GLY A 214 -2.35 -9.69 -4.66
C GLY A 214 -3.54 -9.10 -3.89
N GLU A 215 -3.26 -8.37 -2.81
CA GLU A 215 -4.26 -7.66 -2.02
C GLU A 215 -4.98 -6.62 -2.86
N LEU A 216 -4.26 -5.78 -3.62
CA LEU A 216 -4.86 -4.79 -4.53
C LEU A 216 -5.80 -5.44 -5.53
N PHE A 217 -5.35 -6.50 -6.22
CA PHE A 217 -6.16 -7.18 -7.22
C PHE A 217 -7.44 -7.76 -6.61
N ALA A 218 -7.33 -8.49 -5.51
CA ALA A 218 -8.47 -9.06 -4.81
C ALA A 218 -9.41 -7.97 -4.24
N GLY A 219 -8.84 -6.89 -3.70
CA GLY A 219 -9.57 -5.74 -3.17
C GLY A 219 -10.36 -4.98 -4.22
N LEU A 220 -9.82 -4.82 -5.43
CA LEU A 220 -10.57 -4.24 -6.54
C LEU A 220 -11.78 -5.10 -6.92
N LEU A 221 -11.60 -6.44 -6.96
CA LEU A 221 -12.71 -7.37 -7.23
C LEU A 221 -13.75 -7.38 -6.10
N ALA A 222 -13.31 -7.30 -4.85
CA ALA A 222 -14.19 -7.19 -3.69
C ALA A 222 -14.97 -5.87 -3.71
N GLY A 223 -14.30 -4.76 -4.02
CA GLY A 223 -14.91 -3.45 -4.20
C GLY A 223 -16.04 -3.43 -5.21
N GLU A 224 -15.84 -4.07 -6.36
CA GLU A 224 -16.89 -4.21 -7.37
C GLU A 224 -18.13 -4.96 -6.86
N ARG A 225 -17.96 -5.97 -6.00
CA ARG A 225 -19.08 -6.74 -5.44
C ARG A 225 -19.81 -5.99 -4.33
N ALA A 226 -19.08 -5.24 -3.51
CA ALA A 226 -19.60 -4.58 -2.32
C ALA A 226 -20.34 -3.25 -2.62
N LEU A 227 -20.03 -2.60 -3.74
CA LEU A 227 -20.67 -1.35 -4.13
C LEU A 227 -22.09 -1.57 -4.64
N ARG A 228 -23.01 -0.70 -4.20
CA ARG A 228 -24.34 -0.63 -4.84
C ARG A 228 -24.24 -0.02 -6.23
N ALA A 229 -25.32 -0.15 -7.01
CA ALA A 229 -25.46 0.59 -8.27
C ALA A 229 -25.32 2.10 -8.03
N GLY A 230 -24.40 2.74 -8.77
CA GLY A 230 -24.07 4.16 -8.65
C GLY A 230 -23.12 4.51 -7.50
N GLY A 231 -22.60 3.52 -6.76
CA GLY A 231 -21.58 3.74 -5.74
C GLY A 231 -20.23 4.17 -6.32
N LEU A 232 -19.40 4.82 -5.51
CA LEU A 232 -18.14 5.43 -5.94
C LEU A 232 -16.93 4.61 -5.46
N PHE A 233 -16.02 4.27 -6.36
CA PHE A 233 -14.78 3.59 -6.01
C PHE A 233 -13.56 4.52 -6.21
N CYS A 234 -13.02 5.03 -5.11
CA CYS A 234 -11.87 5.91 -5.07
C CYS A 234 -10.60 5.13 -4.72
N VAL A 235 -9.54 5.26 -5.53
CA VAL A 235 -8.25 4.62 -5.25
C VAL A 235 -7.13 5.63 -5.45
N VAL A 236 -6.26 5.76 -4.45
CA VAL A 236 -5.02 6.53 -4.47
C VAL A 236 -3.85 5.56 -4.52
N SER A 237 -3.01 5.68 -5.54
CA SER A 237 -1.84 4.83 -5.76
C SER A 237 -0.57 5.65 -5.76
N PHE A 238 0.54 5.09 -5.26
CA PHE A 238 1.79 5.83 -5.08
C PHE A 238 2.88 5.44 -6.05
N HIS A 239 2.70 4.33 -6.78
CA HIS A 239 3.69 3.89 -7.75
C HIS A 239 3.06 3.36 -9.05
N SER A 240 3.91 3.27 -10.08
CA SER A 240 3.55 2.95 -11.46
C SER A 240 2.74 1.66 -11.64
N ILE A 241 3.07 0.60 -10.90
CA ILE A 241 2.43 -0.71 -11.05
C ILE A 241 1.01 -0.72 -10.46
N GLU A 242 0.81 -0.23 -9.23
CA GLU A 242 -0.51 -0.03 -8.61
C GLU A 242 -1.42 0.80 -9.53
N ASP A 243 -0.96 1.97 -9.96
CA ASP A 243 -1.71 2.87 -10.86
C ASP A 243 -2.15 2.15 -12.14
N ARG A 244 -1.24 1.37 -12.75
CA ARG A 244 -1.53 0.58 -13.94
C ARG A 244 -2.57 -0.51 -13.69
N MET A 245 -2.51 -1.18 -12.54
CA MET A 245 -3.49 -2.20 -12.16
C MET A 245 -4.88 -1.59 -11.99
N VAL A 246 -4.98 -0.50 -11.24
CA VAL A 246 -6.22 0.24 -10.99
C VAL A 246 -6.82 0.76 -12.32
N LYS A 247 -6.00 1.40 -13.17
CA LYS A 247 -6.45 1.90 -14.47
C LYS A 247 -6.98 0.79 -15.37
N ARG A 248 -6.27 -0.33 -15.46
CA ARG A 248 -6.70 -1.48 -16.27
C ARG A 248 -8.00 -2.06 -15.75
N PHE A 249 -8.14 -2.21 -14.44
CA PHE A 249 -9.35 -2.68 -13.80
C PHE A 249 -10.55 -1.80 -14.19
N PHE A 250 -10.47 -0.48 -13.98
CA PHE A 250 -11.57 0.42 -14.34
C PHE A 250 -11.84 0.47 -15.85
N GLN A 251 -10.81 0.43 -16.70
CA GLN A 251 -10.99 0.40 -18.16
C GLN A 251 -11.76 -0.85 -18.62
N MET A 252 -11.46 -2.01 -18.03
CA MET A 252 -12.16 -3.25 -18.34
C MET A 252 -13.64 -3.21 -17.92
N ARG A 253 -13.95 -2.61 -16.76
CA ARG A 253 -15.33 -2.51 -16.24
C ARG A 253 -16.16 -1.40 -16.87
N ALA A 254 -15.53 -0.31 -17.29
CA ALA A 254 -16.19 0.80 -17.98
C ALA A 254 -16.52 0.50 -19.45
N GLY A 255 -16.40 -0.76 -19.90
CA GLY A 255 -16.63 -1.13 -21.31
C GLY A 255 -15.60 -0.57 -22.29
N ARG A 256 -14.47 -0.03 -21.78
CA ARG A 256 -13.37 0.53 -22.57
C ARG A 256 -12.24 -0.48 -22.80
N ALA A 257 -12.50 -1.78 -22.59
CA ALA A 257 -11.68 -2.83 -23.17
C ALA A 257 -11.77 -2.67 -24.69
N GLY A 258 -10.66 -2.25 -25.32
CA GLY A 258 -10.65 -1.76 -26.69
C GLY A 258 -11.45 -2.64 -27.66
N SER A 259 -12.43 -2.01 -28.32
CA SER A 259 -12.68 -2.31 -29.73
C SER A 259 -11.40 -1.99 -30.51
N ASN A 260 -10.46 -2.94 -30.48
CA ASN A 260 -9.25 -2.90 -31.30
C ASN A 260 -9.49 -3.53 -32.67
N ASN A 261 -10.75 -3.71 -33.08
CA ASN A 261 -11.07 -4.08 -34.44
C ASN A 261 -12.27 -3.30 -34.96
N ARG A 262 -11.99 -2.18 -35.64
CA ARG A 262 -13.00 -1.42 -36.42
C ARG A 262 -13.57 -2.23 -37.60
N TYR A 263 -13.09 -3.45 -37.81
CA TYR A 263 -13.53 -4.39 -38.85
C TYR A 263 -14.12 -5.69 -38.29
N ALA A 264 -14.41 -5.80 -36.99
CA ALA A 264 -15.11 -6.99 -36.48
C ALA A 264 -16.57 -6.95 -36.96
N PRO A 265 -17.04 -7.93 -37.77
CA PRO A 265 -18.42 -7.97 -38.21
C PRO A 265 -19.33 -8.22 -37.00
N HIS A 266 -20.38 -7.41 -36.87
CA HIS A 266 -21.47 -7.66 -35.94
C HIS A 266 -22.14 -8.99 -36.30
N THR A 267 -22.02 -9.98 -35.44
CA THR A 267 -22.86 -11.18 -35.50
C THR A 267 -24.22 -10.81 -34.94
N ARG A 268 -25.27 -11.09 -35.73
CA ARG A 268 -26.67 -10.91 -35.36
C ARG A 268 -27.08 -11.85 -34.25
#